data_AF-A0A2W0AU74-F1
#
_entry.id   AF-A0A2W0AU74-F1
#
_cell.length_a   1.000
_cell.length_b   1.000
_cell.length_c   1.000
_cell.angle_alpha   90.00
_cell.angle_beta   90.00
_cell.angle_gamma   90.00
#
_symmetry.space_group_name_H-M   'P 1'
#
loop_
_entity.id
_entity.type
_entity.pdbx_description
1 polymer ?
#
loop_
_entity_poly.entity_id
_entity_poly.type
_entity_poly.pdbx_seq_one_letter_code
_entity_poly.pdbx_strand_id
1 'polypeptide(L)'
;MIAMMLASAAQSQDDKLAEHARQRRKEKQAQGEKKVYDNDNLPRQEHISVVGSERASSSTDATRSAEASGSASSKAGGPKPDQAKEDGATGGKDPQDKARPERTSTDASDDRQKVTDEWQKKIADKQSALDLLQRELDVLQREYRLRAAAMYADVGNRLRNSAQWDKDEKQYKAQIDAKQKAVEAAKQQLENTREQARKAGIPAKARE
;
A
#
# COMPACT_ATOMS: atom_id res chain seq x y z
N MET A 1 19.35 50.35 -12.20
CA MET A 1 19.22 49.99 -10.77
C MET A 1 17.80 49.49 -10.48
N ILE A 2 17.44 48.28 -10.91
CA ILE A 2 16.17 47.63 -10.51
C ILE A 2 16.46 46.14 -10.40
N ALA A 3 17.02 45.73 -9.27
CA ALA A 3 17.24 44.32 -8.94
C ALA A 3 17.34 44.16 -7.43
N MET A 4 16.27 44.52 -6.70
CA MET A 4 16.18 44.22 -5.27
C MET A 4 14.72 44.17 -4.82
N MET A 5 13.96 43.12 -5.19
CA MET A 5 12.64 42.87 -4.59
C MET A 5 12.11 41.44 -4.82
N LEU A 6 12.90 40.40 -4.52
CA LEU A 6 12.40 39.02 -4.57
C LEU A 6 13.04 38.11 -3.48
N ALA A 7 13.03 38.55 -2.22
CA ALA A 7 13.61 37.77 -1.11
C ALA A 7 12.74 37.74 0.17
N SER A 8 11.41 37.65 0.07
CA SER A 8 10.53 37.65 1.26
C SER A 8 9.47 36.55 1.33
N ALA A 9 9.53 35.50 0.48
CA ALA A 9 8.52 34.43 0.50
C ALA A 9 8.95 33.14 1.22
N ALA A 10 10.19 33.04 1.72
CA ALA A 10 10.72 31.79 2.28
C ALA A 10 10.55 31.63 3.81
N GLN A 11 10.16 32.68 4.54
CA GLN A 11 10.10 32.63 6.02
C GLN A 11 8.80 32.04 6.58
N SER A 12 7.73 31.95 5.79
CA SER A 12 6.39 31.58 6.31
C SER A 12 6.16 30.07 6.51
N GLN A 13 7.07 29.20 6.03
CA GLN A 13 6.92 27.74 6.16
C GLN A 13 7.64 27.17 7.40
N ASP A 14 8.72 27.80 7.86
CA ASP A 14 9.46 27.38 9.04
C ASP A 14 8.66 27.63 10.34
N ASP A 15 7.86 28.70 10.38
CA ASP A 15 7.03 29.03 11.53
C ASP A 15 6.00 27.93 11.84
N LYS A 16 5.44 27.28 10.81
CA LYS A 16 4.44 26.21 11.00
C LYS A 16 5.05 24.93 11.58
N LEU A 17 6.29 24.60 11.21
CA LEU A 17 7.01 23.45 11.75
C LEU A 17 7.51 23.72 13.17
N ALA A 18 8.01 24.93 13.42
CA ALA A 18 8.45 25.36 14.74
C ALA A 18 7.28 25.35 15.75
N GLU A 19 6.10 25.81 15.35
CA GLU A 19 4.92 25.84 16.22
C GLU A 19 4.37 24.43 16.49
N HIS A 20 4.35 23.55 15.49
CA HIS A 20 4.02 22.13 15.69
C HIS A 20 4.99 21.43 16.65
N ALA A 21 6.30 21.73 16.55
CA ALA A 21 7.30 21.19 17.49
C ALA A 21 7.07 21.68 18.92
N ARG A 22 6.67 22.95 19.11
CA ARG A 22 6.31 23.51 20.43
C ARG A 22 5.06 22.85 20.99
N GLN A 23 4.02 22.68 20.17
CA GLN A 23 2.77 22.02 20.57
C GLN A 23 3.03 20.58 21.05
N ARG A 24 3.83 19.81 20.30
CA ARG A 24 4.20 18.43 20.67
C ARG A 24 5.01 18.36 21.97
N ARG A 25 5.88 19.33 22.23
CA ARG A 25 6.60 19.42 23.52
C ARG A 25 5.65 19.75 24.66
N LYS A 26 4.69 20.66 24.45
CA LYS A 26 3.67 21.02 25.45
C LYS A 26 2.73 19.85 25.75
N GLU A 27 2.29 19.12 24.74
CA GLU A 27 1.51 17.88 24.89
C GLU A 27 2.28 16.80 25.66
N LYS A 28 3.56 16.62 25.36
CA LYS A 28 4.43 15.67 26.09
C LYS A 28 4.69 16.10 27.53
N GLN A 29 4.65 17.40 27.83
CA GLN A 29 4.78 17.92 29.20
C GLN A 29 3.46 17.81 29.99
N ALA A 30 2.32 17.83 29.30
CA ALA A 30 0.99 17.61 29.88
C ALA A 30 0.67 16.12 30.10
N GLN A 31 1.22 15.23 29.27
CA GLN A 31 1.28 13.80 29.55
C GLN A 31 2.35 13.56 30.61
N GLY A 32 1.96 13.71 31.88
CA GLY A 32 2.84 13.56 33.05
C GLY A 32 3.74 12.33 33.03
N GLU A 33 4.68 12.32 33.97
CA GLU A 33 5.77 11.36 34.07
C GLU A 33 5.33 9.92 33.78
N LYS A 34 6.05 9.24 32.87
CA LYS A 34 5.74 7.85 32.49
C LYS A 34 5.77 6.98 33.74
N LYS A 35 4.80 6.08 33.90
CA LYS A 35 4.81 5.09 34.99
C LYS A 35 6.12 4.30 34.94
N VAL A 36 6.97 4.48 35.95
CA VAL A 36 8.20 3.71 36.14
C VAL A 36 7.83 2.50 36.97
N TYR A 37 8.00 1.32 36.38
CA TYR A 37 7.86 0.05 37.08
C TYR A 37 9.24 -0.38 37.56
N ASP A 38 9.46 -0.36 38.87
CA ASP A 38 10.62 -0.96 39.53
C ASP A 38 10.22 -2.32 40.14
N ASN A 39 11.18 -3.04 40.72
CA ASN A 39 10.95 -4.38 41.31
C ASN A 39 9.90 -4.38 42.45
N ASP A 40 9.61 -3.20 43.00
CA ASP A 40 8.66 -3.01 44.09
C ASP A 40 7.25 -2.60 43.60
N ASN A 41 7.13 -2.03 42.40
CA ASN A 41 5.86 -1.62 41.80
C ASN A 41 5.48 -2.44 40.55
N LEU A 42 6.06 -3.63 40.39
CA LEU A 42 5.64 -4.57 39.36
C LEU A 42 4.19 -5.02 39.62
N PRO A 43 3.26 -4.89 38.64
CA PRO A 43 1.90 -5.37 38.81
C PRO A 43 1.90 -6.90 38.92
N ARG A 44 1.56 -7.41 40.11
CA ARG A 44 1.59 -8.86 40.43
C ARG A 44 0.29 -9.61 40.06
N GLN A 45 -0.73 -8.89 39.60
CA GLN A 45 -2.07 -9.44 39.38
C GLN A 45 -2.64 -9.16 37.99
N GLU A 46 -1.88 -8.52 37.10
CA GLU A 46 -2.31 -8.27 35.72
C GLU A 46 -1.85 -9.43 34.82
N HIS A 47 -2.78 -10.01 34.06
CA HIS A 47 -2.47 -11.06 33.09
C HIS A 47 -1.85 -10.43 31.85
N ILE A 48 -0.59 -10.78 31.55
CA ILE A 48 0.06 -10.39 30.30
C ILE A 48 -0.79 -10.94 29.15
N SER A 49 -1.39 -10.05 28.38
CA SER A 49 -2.17 -10.43 27.19
C SER A 49 -1.21 -10.90 26.11
N VAL A 50 -1.06 -12.22 25.98
CA VAL A 50 -0.32 -12.84 24.89
C VAL A 50 -1.22 -12.87 23.66
N VAL A 51 -0.98 -11.96 22.71
CA VAL A 51 -1.67 -11.98 21.41
C VAL A 51 -0.89 -12.88 20.46
N GLY A 52 -1.47 -14.04 20.14
CA GLY A 52 -0.95 -15.05 19.22
C GLY A 52 -0.92 -16.43 19.89
N SER A 53 -1.49 -17.45 19.24
CA SER A 53 -1.40 -18.84 19.72
C SER A 53 0.03 -19.18 20.10
N GLU A 54 0.21 -19.63 21.33
CA GLU A 54 1.48 -20.18 21.80
C GLU A 54 1.92 -21.28 20.84
N ARG A 55 3.11 -21.12 20.25
CA ARG A 55 3.73 -22.15 19.43
C ARG A 55 4.06 -23.32 20.35
N ALA A 56 3.32 -24.42 20.20
CA ALA A 56 3.65 -25.68 20.85
C ALA A 56 5.13 -26.00 20.58
N SER A 57 5.89 -26.08 21.65
CA SER A 57 7.29 -26.52 21.61
C SER A 57 7.29 -28.02 21.38
N SER A 58 7.71 -28.46 20.20
CA SER A 58 8.11 -29.85 19.98
C SER A 58 9.57 -29.87 19.55
N SER A 59 10.44 -30.03 20.54
CA SER A 59 11.79 -30.53 20.38
C SER A 59 11.73 -32.02 20.06
N THR A 60 12.02 -32.44 18.83
CA THR A 60 12.68 -33.73 18.59
C THR A 60 13.49 -33.67 17.29
N ASP A 61 14.64 -34.30 17.40
CA ASP A 61 15.83 -34.30 16.57
C ASP A 61 15.70 -35.14 15.27
N ALA A 62 16.49 -34.71 14.29
CA ALA A 62 17.10 -35.39 13.13
C ALA A 62 16.55 -36.71 12.53
N THR A 63 16.54 -36.78 11.18
CA THR A 63 17.51 -37.58 10.37
C THR A 63 16.96 -38.03 9.00
N ARG A 64 17.62 -37.56 7.90
CA ARG A 64 17.86 -38.16 6.54
C ARG A 64 16.65 -38.58 5.68
N SER A 65 16.68 -38.68 4.35
CA SER A 65 17.47 -38.21 3.20
C SER A 65 16.76 -38.78 1.95
N ALA A 66 17.04 -38.19 0.79
CA ALA A 66 17.04 -38.80 -0.56
C ALA A 66 15.73 -38.85 -1.39
N GLU A 67 15.69 -37.92 -2.36
CA GLU A 67 15.64 -38.11 -3.83
C GLU A 67 14.49 -38.83 -4.57
N ALA A 68 13.98 -38.06 -5.55
CA ALA A 68 13.66 -38.39 -6.94
C ALA A 68 12.65 -39.49 -7.29
N SER A 69 11.59 -39.11 -8.01
CA SER A 69 11.33 -39.55 -9.40
C SER A 69 9.93 -39.12 -9.87
N GLY A 70 9.77 -38.89 -11.17
CA GLY A 70 8.50 -39.17 -11.85
C GLY A 70 7.80 -38.00 -12.55
N SER A 71 8.37 -37.54 -13.66
CA SER A 71 7.62 -36.87 -14.72
C SER A 71 6.91 -37.92 -15.60
N ALA A 72 5.59 -37.83 -15.75
CA ALA A 72 4.87 -38.27 -16.96
C ALA A 72 3.39 -37.82 -16.97
N SER A 73 3.10 -36.89 -17.90
CA SER A 73 1.98 -36.88 -18.85
C SER A 73 0.54 -37.19 -18.41
N SER A 74 -0.37 -36.25 -18.68
CA SER A 74 -1.70 -36.54 -19.25
C SER A 74 -2.21 -35.32 -20.03
N LYS A 75 -2.45 -35.56 -21.33
CA LYS A 75 -3.01 -34.67 -22.35
C LYS A 75 -4.53 -34.83 -22.41
N ALA A 76 -5.17 -33.83 -23.02
CA ALA A 76 -6.52 -33.79 -23.61
C ALA A 76 -7.62 -33.29 -22.65
N GLY A 77 -8.53 -32.41 -23.06
CA GLY A 77 -8.82 -31.79 -24.35
C GLY A 77 -10.12 -31.00 -24.23
N GLY A 78 -10.35 -30.01 -25.10
CA GLY A 78 -11.61 -29.28 -25.18
C GLY A 78 -11.44 -27.90 -25.83
N PRO A 79 -12.44 -27.41 -26.58
CA PRO A 79 -12.22 -27.06 -27.99
C PRO A 79 -12.39 -25.57 -28.33
N LYS A 80 -11.88 -25.21 -29.51
CA LYS A 80 -12.21 -24.01 -30.31
C LYS A 80 -13.50 -24.31 -31.10
N PRO A 81 -14.40 -23.32 -31.32
CA PRO A 81 -14.59 -22.79 -32.68
C PRO A 81 -14.96 -21.29 -32.66
N ASP A 82 -14.30 -20.46 -33.47
CA ASP A 82 -14.69 -19.95 -34.79
C ASP A 82 -15.42 -18.60 -34.78
N GLN A 83 -14.86 -17.70 -35.57
CA GLN A 83 -15.44 -16.46 -36.02
C GLN A 83 -16.35 -16.77 -37.21
N ALA A 84 -17.54 -16.18 -37.22
CA ALA A 84 -18.27 -15.91 -38.44
C ALA A 84 -18.63 -14.42 -38.47
N LYS A 85 -18.21 -13.77 -39.55
CA LYS A 85 -18.61 -12.44 -40.02
C LYS A 85 -19.94 -12.53 -40.76
N GLU A 86 -20.40 -11.32 -41.13
CA GLU A 86 -21.38 -10.94 -42.16
C GLU A 86 -22.68 -10.42 -41.56
N ASP A 87 -22.88 -9.09 -41.53
CA ASP A 87 -23.17 -8.15 -42.63
C ASP A 87 -24.68 -7.96 -42.76
N GLY A 88 -25.11 -6.70 -42.94
CA GLY A 88 -26.42 -6.43 -43.54
C GLY A 88 -27.29 -5.38 -42.84
N ALA A 89 -27.04 -4.13 -43.20
CA ALA A 89 -28.04 -3.23 -43.78
C ALA A 89 -29.26 -2.73 -42.95
N THR A 90 -29.23 -1.40 -42.75
CA THR A 90 -30.28 -0.42 -43.07
C THR A 90 -31.58 -0.35 -42.25
N GLY A 91 -31.94 0.90 -41.95
CA GLY A 91 -33.34 1.34 -41.98
C GLY A 91 -33.93 1.68 -40.61
N GLY A 92 -33.97 2.97 -40.29
CA GLY A 92 -34.59 3.46 -39.06
C GLY A 92 -36.11 3.41 -39.06
N LYS A 93 -36.68 3.43 -37.85
CA LYS A 93 -37.81 4.26 -37.39
C LYS A 93 -38.19 3.81 -35.98
N ASP A 94 -38.41 4.78 -35.11
CA ASP A 94 -39.08 4.59 -33.82
C ASP A 94 -40.37 3.78 -33.97
N PRO A 95 -40.72 2.99 -32.95
CA PRO A 95 -41.99 3.27 -32.28
C PRO A 95 -41.87 3.34 -30.76
N GLN A 96 -42.59 4.31 -30.22
CA GLN A 96 -42.84 4.60 -28.81
C GLN A 96 -43.40 3.41 -28.01
N ASP A 97 -43.14 3.51 -26.70
CA ASP A 97 -43.95 3.06 -25.58
C ASP A 97 -44.47 1.62 -25.53
N LYS A 98 -43.74 0.78 -24.78
CA LYS A 98 -44.34 -0.21 -23.89
C LYS A 98 -43.56 -0.34 -22.57
N ALA A 99 -44.20 0.13 -21.50
CA ALA A 99 -44.12 -0.33 -20.11
C ALA A 99 -42.73 -0.69 -19.57
N ARG A 100 -41.99 0.33 -19.12
CA ARG A 100 -40.95 0.15 -18.09
C ARG A 100 -41.66 0.24 -16.74
N PRO A 101 -41.53 -0.73 -15.82
CA PRO A 101 -42.11 -0.60 -14.49
C PRO A 101 -41.52 0.66 -13.84
N GLU A 102 -42.38 1.52 -13.32
CA GLU A 102 -41.97 2.73 -12.60
C GLU A 102 -41.14 2.31 -11.39
N ARG A 103 -39.81 2.45 -11.50
CA ARG A 103 -38.94 2.44 -10.32
C ARG A 103 -39.27 3.71 -9.53
N THR A 104 -39.68 3.53 -8.29
CA THR A 104 -39.89 4.66 -7.40
C THR A 104 -38.59 5.45 -7.25
N SER A 105 -38.67 6.76 -7.04
CA SER A 105 -37.51 7.64 -6.80
C SER A 105 -36.57 7.11 -5.70
N THR A 106 -37.12 6.35 -4.76
CA THR A 106 -36.42 5.70 -3.64
C THR A 106 -35.53 4.55 -4.12
N ASP A 107 -36.03 3.62 -4.95
CA ASP A 107 -35.23 2.49 -5.46
C ASP A 107 -34.04 2.95 -6.33
N ALA A 108 -34.26 4.00 -7.13
CA ALA A 108 -33.20 4.59 -7.96
C ALA A 108 -32.13 5.34 -7.14
N SER A 109 -32.48 5.79 -5.94
CA SER A 109 -31.56 6.47 -5.03
C SER A 109 -30.68 5.45 -4.28
N ASP A 110 -31.27 4.36 -3.79
CA ASP A 110 -30.55 3.28 -3.12
C ASP A 110 -29.55 2.59 -4.06
N ASP A 111 -29.92 2.37 -5.32
CA ASP A 111 -29.00 1.81 -6.33
C ASP A 111 -27.81 2.75 -6.60
N ARG A 112 -28.03 4.07 -6.63
CA ARG A 112 -26.95 5.06 -6.80
C ARG A 112 -26.03 5.13 -5.59
N GLN A 113 -26.58 4.99 -4.39
CA GLN A 113 -25.79 4.94 -3.16
C GLN A 113 -24.89 3.71 -3.14
N LYS A 114 -25.42 2.51 -3.42
CA LYS A 114 -24.62 1.27 -3.51
C LYS A 114 -23.48 1.40 -4.51
N VAL A 115 -23.74 1.94 -5.70
CA VAL A 115 -22.69 2.17 -6.70
C VAL A 115 -21.65 3.18 -6.19
N THR A 116 -22.08 4.23 -5.49
CA THR A 116 -21.18 5.21 -4.88
C THR A 116 -20.28 4.56 -3.82
N ASP A 117 -20.86 3.77 -2.92
CA ASP A 117 -20.14 3.07 -1.85
C ASP A 117 -19.13 2.06 -2.42
N GLU A 118 -19.50 1.35 -3.49
CA GLU A 118 -18.58 0.45 -4.20
C GLU A 118 -17.38 1.19 -4.79
N TRP A 119 -17.59 2.37 -5.38
CA TRP A 119 -16.50 3.19 -5.91
C TRP A 119 -15.62 3.77 -4.80
N GLN A 120 -16.23 4.25 -3.71
CA GLN A 120 -15.50 4.69 -2.52
C GLN A 120 -14.60 3.58 -1.98
N LYS A 121 -15.16 2.37 -1.83
CA LYS A 121 -14.40 1.21 -1.36
C LYS A 121 -13.23 0.89 -2.29
N LYS A 122 -13.45 0.85 -3.61
CA LYS A 122 -12.38 0.61 -4.59
C LYS A 122 -11.26 1.65 -4.49
N ILE A 123 -11.61 2.93 -4.32
CA ILE A 123 -10.64 4.02 -4.18
C ILE A 123 -9.87 3.89 -2.86
N ALA A 124 -10.56 3.63 -1.75
CA ALA A 124 -9.97 3.42 -0.44
C ALA A 124 -9.02 2.21 -0.42
N ASP A 125 -9.40 1.10 -1.05
CA ASP A 125 -8.55 -0.09 -1.18
C ASP A 125 -7.26 0.25 -1.94
N LYS A 126 -7.35 1.01 -3.04
CA LYS A 126 -6.18 1.46 -3.82
C LYS A 126 -5.30 2.46 -3.05
N GLN A 127 -5.89 3.36 -2.27
CA GLN A 127 -5.15 4.25 -1.37
C GLN A 127 -4.40 3.45 -0.31
N SER A 128 -5.06 2.49 0.35
CA SER A 128 -4.44 1.65 1.39
C SER A 128 -3.26 0.84 0.86
N ALA A 129 -3.36 0.32 -0.38
CA ALA A 129 -2.28 -0.39 -1.05
C ALA A 129 -1.10 0.54 -1.35
N LEU A 130 -1.38 1.78 -1.77
CA LEU A 130 -0.36 2.80 -2.01
C LEU A 130 0.35 3.20 -0.71
N ASP A 131 -0.38 3.37 0.39
CA ASP A 131 0.19 3.68 1.71
C ASP A 131 1.06 2.54 2.24
N LEU A 132 0.68 1.29 1.96
CA LEU A 132 1.49 0.13 2.30
C LEU A 132 2.79 0.12 1.48
N LEU A 133 2.73 0.31 0.17
CA LEU A 133 3.92 0.38 -0.69
C LEU A 133 4.87 1.51 -0.30
N GLN A 134 4.33 2.67 0.10
CA GLN A 134 5.14 3.80 0.60
C GLN A 134 5.85 3.44 1.90
N ARG A 135 5.14 2.83 2.86
CA ARG A 135 5.76 2.37 4.12
C ARG A 135 6.85 1.34 3.88
N GLU A 136 6.65 0.40 2.98
CA GLU A 136 7.65 -0.61 2.61
C GLU A 136 8.88 0.02 1.94
N LEU A 137 8.69 1.02 1.07
CA LEU A 137 9.78 1.79 0.48
C LEU A 137 10.59 2.51 1.56
N ASP A 138 9.92 3.17 2.51
CA ASP A 138 10.59 3.88 3.60
C ASP A 138 11.39 2.93 4.50
N VAL A 139 10.84 1.75 4.80
CA VAL A 139 11.53 0.69 5.54
C VAL A 139 12.77 0.24 4.79
N LEU A 140 12.65 -0.10 3.50
CA LEU A 140 13.81 -0.53 2.69
C LEU A 140 14.89 0.55 2.59
N GLN A 141 14.50 1.82 2.43
CA GLN A 141 15.46 2.92 2.42
C GLN A 141 16.16 3.09 3.76
N ARG A 142 15.44 2.94 4.88
CA ARG A 142 16.01 3.02 6.22
C ARG A 142 16.94 1.85 6.50
N GLU A 143 16.54 0.63 6.16
CA GLU A 143 17.36 -0.59 6.28
C GLU A 143 18.63 -0.47 5.47
N TYR A 144 18.55 0.02 4.23
CA TYR A 144 19.71 0.28 3.40
C TYR A 144 20.69 1.27 4.05
N ARG A 145 20.18 2.37 4.63
CA ARG A 145 21.03 3.35 5.35
C ARG A 145 21.68 2.75 6.58
N LEU A 146 20.94 1.96 7.37
CA LEU A 146 21.48 1.28 8.56
C LEU A 146 22.56 0.27 8.17
N ARG A 147 22.33 -0.48 7.10
CA ARG A 147 23.29 -1.42 6.54
C ARG A 147 24.56 -0.71 6.05
N ALA A 148 24.41 0.39 5.32
CA ALA A 148 25.53 1.22 4.90
C ALA A 148 26.32 1.74 6.11
N ALA A 149 25.64 2.22 7.16
CA ALA A 149 26.30 2.66 8.39
C ALA A 149 27.06 1.51 9.09
N ALA A 150 26.47 0.31 9.15
CA ALA A 150 27.13 -0.88 9.70
C ALA A 150 28.37 -1.28 8.89
N MET A 151 28.36 -1.12 7.56
CA MET A 151 29.54 -1.34 6.71
C MET A 151 30.70 -0.42 7.06
N TYR A 152 30.43 0.85 7.36
CA TYR A 152 31.47 1.82 7.72
C TYR A 152 31.97 1.60 9.16
N ALA A 153 31.15 1.03 10.04
CA ALA A 153 31.54 0.70 11.40
C ALA A 153 32.48 -0.53 11.48
N ASP A 154 32.35 -1.51 10.56
CA ASP A 154 33.19 -2.72 10.54
C ASP A 154 33.87 -2.95 9.19
N VAL A 155 34.96 -2.21 8.98
CA VAL A 155 35.80 -2.30 7.77
C VAL A 155 36.44 -3.69 7.62
N GLY A 156 36.73 -4.39 8.73
CA GLY A 156 37.37 -5.71 8.71
C GLY A 156 36.44 -6.82 8.22
N ASN A 157 35.15 -6.76 8.58
CA ASN A 157 34.13 -7.65 8.03
C ASN A 157 33.84 -7.33 6.55
N ARG A 158 33.89 -6.06 6.15
CA ARG A 158 33.74 -5.67 4.74
C ARG A 158 34.83 -6.29 3.85
N LEU A 159 36.09 -6.23 4.28
CA LEU A 159 37.21 -6.76 3.50
C LEU A 159 37.12 -8.29 3.31
N ARG A 160 36.65 -9.02 4.33
CA ARG A 160 36.49 -10.48 4.28
C ARG A 160 35.27 -10.94 3.46
N ASN A 161 34.22 -10.13 3.41
CA ASN A 161 32.94 -10.50 2.78
C ASN A 161 32.56 -9.60 1.58
N SER A 162 33.54 -8.98 0.91
CA SER A 162 33.33 -7.93 -0.10
C SER A 162 32.36 -8.33 -1.23
N ALA A 163 32.50 -9.54 -1.77
CA ALA A 163 31.62 -10.03 -2.85
C ALA A 163 30.15 -10.17 -2.43
N GLN A 164 29.90 -10.55 -1.18
CA GLN A 164 28.52 -10.64 -0.65
C GLN A 164 27.93 -9.24 -0.46
N TRP A 165 28.74 -8.30 0.00
CA TRP A 165 28.34 -6.89 0.14
C TRP A 165 27.90 -6.28 -1.19
N ASP A 166 28.69 -6.47 -2.25
CA ASP A 166 28.35 -5.94 -3.59
C ASP A 166 27.06 -6.55 -4.13
N LYS A 167 26.84 -7.85 -3.90
CA LYS A 167 25.59 -8.53 -4.29
C LYS A 167 24.40 -7.93 -3.57
N ASP A 168 24.49 -7.86 -2.25
CA ASP A 168 23.40 -7.38 -1.44
C ASP A 168 23.10 -5.90 -1.73
N GLU A 169 24.13 -5.06 -1.93
CA GLU A 169 23.91 -3.65 -2.29
C GLU A 169 23.17 -3.51 -3.62
N LYS A 170 23.52 -4.33 -4.63
CA LYS A 170 22.77 -4.39 -5.89
C LYS A 170 21.32 -4.84 -5.66
N GLN A 171 21.11 -5.84 -4.80
CA GLN A 171 19.76 -6.31 -4.47
C GLN A 171 18.91 -5.24 -3.79
N TYR A 172 19.45 -4.55 -2.76
CA TYR A 172 18.73 -3.48 -2.07
C TYR A 172 18.39 -2.33 -3.02
N LYS A 173 19.34 -1.90 -3.87
CA LYS A 173 19.07 -0.87 -4.89
C LYS A 173 17.98 -1.31 -5.86
N ALA A 174 18.05 -2.53 -6.38
CA ALA A 174 17.03 -3.07 -7.27
C ALA A 174 15.64 -3.15 -6.59
N GLN A 175 15.57 -3.54 -5.32
CA GLN A 175 14.32 -3.58 -4.56
C GLN A 175 13.75 -2.18 -4.31
N ILE A 176 14.59 -1.20 -3.99
CA ILE A 176 14.18 0.20 -3.82
C ILE A 176 13.62 0.73 -5.15
N ASP A 177 14.33 0.54 -6.26
CA ASP A 177 13.87 0.98 -7.59
C ASP A 177 12.57 0.30 -7.99
N ALA A 178 12.44 -0.99 -7.72
CA ALA A 178 11.21 -1.74 -7.99
C ALA A 178 10.03 -1.23 -7.15
N LYS A 179 10.24 -0.95 -5.87
CA LYS A 179 9.20 -0.39 -4.98
C LYS A 179 8.84 1.04 -5.35
N GLN A 180 9.80 1.87 -5.76
CA GLN A 180 9.55 3.21 -6.29
C GLN A 180 8.63 3.14 -7.52
N LYS A 181 8.97 2.29 -8.49
CA LYS A 181 8.12 2.07 -9.67
C LYS A 181 6.73 1.54 -9.29
N ALA A 182 6.64 0.63 -8.30
CA ALA A 182 5.36 0.12 -7.82
C ALA A 182 4.50 1.23 -7.18
N VAL A 183 5.10 2.14 -6.40
CA VAL A 183 4.42 3.31 -5.84
C VAL A 183 3.90 4.23 -6.96
N GLU A 184 4.71 4.51 -7.97
CA GLU A 184 4.29 5.33 -9.12
C GLU A 184 3.17 4.67 -9.93
N ALA A 185 3.28 3.37 -10.19
CA ALA A 185 2.23 2.61 -10.86
C ALA A 185 0.92 2.60 -10.04
N ALA A 186 1.01 2.43 -8.71
CA ALA A 186 -0.14 2.49 -7.81
C ALA A 186 -0.79 3.89 -7.79
N LYS A 187 0.01 4.96 -7.80
CA LYS A 187 -0.47 6.34 -7.96
C LYS A 187 -1.26 6.50 -9.26
N GLN A 188 -0.71 6.03 -10.37
CA GLN A 188 -1.38 6.09 -11.66
C GLN A 188 -2.70 5.29 -11.65
N GLN A 189 -2.71 4.11 -11.04
CA GLN A 189 -3.94 3.31 -10.91
C GLN A 189 -5.00 3.99 -10.06
N LEU A 190 -4.61 4.66 -8.98
CA LEU A 190 -5.53 5.41 -8.13
C LEU A 190 -6.18 6.55 -8.94
N GLU A 191 -5.38 7.33 -9.66
CA GLU A 191 -5.89 8.42 -10.51
C GLU A 191 -6.80 7.89 -11.64
N ASN A 192 -6.41 6.79 -12.29
CA ASN A 192 -7.26 6.15 -13.29
C ASN A 192 -8.60 5.69 -12.70
N THR A 193 -8.60 5.17 -11.47
CA THR A 193 -9.82 4.72 -10.76
C THR A 193 -10.71 5.91 -10.40
N ARG A 194 -10.12 7.02 -9.92
CA ARG A 194 -10.84 8.28 -9.65
C ARG A 194 -11.46 8.86 -10.90
N GLU A 195 -10.75 8.79 -12.04
CA GLU A 195 -11.25 9.26 -13.33
C GLU A 195 -12.37 8.35 -13.88
N GLN A 196 -12.28 7.04 -13.69
CA GLN A 196 -13.39 6.12 -14.01
C GLN A 196 -14.62 6.41 -13.15
N ALA A 197 -14.44 6.63 -11.85
CA ALA A 197 -15.52 7.03 -10.96
C ALA A 197 -16.13 8.38 -11.39
N ARG A 198 -15.31 9.34 -11.85
CA ARG A 198 -15.81 10.60 -12.43
C ARG A 198 -16.69 10.36 -13.65
N LYS A 199 -16.23 9.51 -14.58
CA LYS A 199 -16.99 9.14 -15.79
C LYS A 199 -18.27 8.38 -15.46
N ALA A 200 -18.28 7.62 -14.37
CA ALA A 200 -19.46 6.94 -13.84
C ALA A 200 -20.44 7.89 -13.11
N GLY A 201 -20.14 9.19 -13.03
CA GLY A 201 -21.01 10.19 -12.42
C GLY A 201 -20.97 10.24 -10.89
N ILE A 202 -19.96 9.62 -10.27
CA ILE A 202 -19.77 9.64 -8.81
C ILE A 202 -19.44 11.08 -8.38
N PRO A 203 -20.02 11.61 -7.28
CA PRO A 203 -19.71 12.95 -6.81
C PRO A 203 -18.24 13.07 -6.37
N ALA A 204 -17.65 14.27 -6.46
CA ALA A 204 -16.24 14.49 -6.12
C ALA A 204 -15.92 14.08 -4.67
N LYS A 205 -16.81 14.39 -3.73
CA LYS A 205 -16.69 14.00 -2.32
C LYS A 205 -16.58 12.49 -2.07
N ALA A 206 -17.07 11.67 -3.01
CA ALA A 206 -16.99 10.21 -2.92
C ALA A 206 -15.78 9.63 -3.66
N ARG A 207 -14.89 10.47 -4.20
CA ARG A 207 -13.69 10.07 -4.95
C ARG A 207 -12.38 10.57 -4.34
N GLU A 208 -12.48 11.47 -3.36
CA GLU A 208 -11.34 12.04 -2.63
C GLU A 208 -10.95 11.14 -1.47
#